data_AF-A0A8X7R9C9-F1
#
_entry.id   AF-A0A8X7R9C9-F1
#
_cell.length_a   1.000
_cell.length_b   1.000
_cell.length_c   1.000
_cell.angle_alpha   90.00
_cell.angle_beta   90.00
_cell.angle_gamma   90.00
#
_symmetry.space_group_name_H-M   'P 1'
#
loop_
_entity.id
_entity.type
_entity.pdbx_description
1 polymer ?
#
loop_
_entity_poly.entity_id
_entity_poly.type
_entity_poly.pdbx_seq_one_letter_code
_entity_poly.pdbx_strand_id
1 'polypeptide(L)'
;MPHPLDKATADGHNVDGGLKAIGLTNQRETPSFGANPLDFLSTKLSSVWMLAPVPSEEKELSGGRSHFVESCGLPISTYFSAMKLLWLMENVDAVKDAIKKGYAIFGTIDTWLIWNMTGSVNGGLHVTDVTNASRTILMNLKTLSCDEYTLKTLGIPAEILPRL
;
A
#
# COMPACT_ATOMS: atom_id res chain seq x y z
N MET A 1 7.79 -24.49 -6.68
CA MET A 1 8.43 -23.79 -7.83
C MET A 1 9.89 -23.59 -7.48
N PRO A 2 10.84 -23.68 -8.43
CA PRO A 2 12.25 -23.35 -8.18
C PRO A 2 12.39 -21.90 -7.72
N HIS A 3 13.40 -21.62 -6.89
CA HIS A 3 13.66 -20.27 -6.41
C HIS A 3 13.97 -19.34 -7.60
N PRO A 4 13.46 -18.09 -7.63
CA PRO A 4 13.67 -17.20 -8.77
C PRO A 4 15.14 -16.97 -9.13
N LEU A 5 16.02 -16.93 -8.12
CA LEU A 5 17.48 -16.81 -8.32
C LEU A 5 18.09 -18.06 -8.96
N ASP A 6 17.62 -19.26 -8.60
CA ASP A 6 18.08 -20.51 -9.20
C ASP A 6 17.74 -20.54 -10.69
N LYS A 7 16.54 -20.05 -11.03
CA LYS A 7 16.11 -19.94 -12.42
C LYS A 7 16.96 -18.93 -13.19
N ALA A 8 17.19 -17.74 -12.64
CA ALA A 8 18.05 -16.73 -13.27
C ALA A 8 19.49 -17.23 -13.47
N THR A 9 20.02 -17.99 -12.50
CA THR A 9 21.33 -18.63 -12.59
C THR A 9 21.35 -19.70 -13.69
N ALA A 10 20.32 -20.53 -13.76
CA ALA A 10 20.16 -21.54 -14.81
C ALA A 10 20.04 -20.91 -16.22
N ASP A 11 19.45 -19.71 -16.32
CA ASP A 11 19.35 -18.92 -17.56
C ASP A 11 20.67 -18.18 -17.89
N GLY A 12 21.73 -18.33 -17.08
CA GLY A 12 23.07 -17.79 -17.32
C GLY A 12 23.32 -16.38 -16.78
N HIS A 13 22.44 -15.85 -15.93
CA HIS A 13 22.62 -14.53 -15.33
C HIS A 13 23.53 -14.58 -14.08
N ASN A 14 24.45 -13.62 -13.95
CA ASN A 14 25.30 -13.48 -12.75
C ASN A 14 24.53 -12.74 -11.65
N VAL A 15 23.91 -13.50 -10.76
CA VAL A 15 23.11 -12.99 -9.64
C VAL A 15 23.88 -12.86 -8.32
N ASP A 16 25.09 -13.43 -8.23
CA ASP A 16 25.85 -13.51 -6.97
C ASP A 16 26.76 -12.28 -6.71
N GLY A 17 27.28 -11.66 -7.78
CA GLY A 17 28.19 -10.52 -7.64
C GLY A 17 28.16 -9.51 -8.78
N GLY A 18 27.45 -9.81 -9.87
CA GLY A 18 27.29 -8.93 -11.04
C GLY A 18 26.15 -7.93 -10.93
N LEU A 19 25.27 -8.07 -9.94
CA LEU A 19 24.05 -7.29 -9.83
C LEU A 19 24.34 -5.83 -9.45
N LYS A 20 24.05 -4.89 -10.37
CA LYS A 20 24.26 -3.45 -10.16
C LYS A 20 23.06 -2.74 -9.55
N ALA A 21 21.86 -3.23 -9.83
CA ALA A 21 20.60 -2.66 -9.36
C ALA A 21 19.49 -3.71 -9.39
N ILE A 22 18.42 -3.47 -8.63
CA ILE A 22 17.18 -4.24 -8.64
C ILE A 22 16.07 -3.30 -9.11
N GLY A 23 15.42 -3.66 -10.22
CA GLY A 23 14.18 -3.02 -10.66
C GLY A 23 12.99 -3.75 -10.07
N LEU A 24 12.02 -3.01 -9.53
CA LEU A 24 10.80 -3.57 -8.96
C LEU A 24 9.59 -3.16 -9.79
N THR A 25 8.73 -4.13 -10.04
CA THR A 25 7.39 -3.91 -10.58
C THR A 25 6.44 -4.92 -9.94
N ASN A 26 5.19 -4.53 -9.76
CA ASN A 26 4.20 -5.25 -8.97
C ASN A 26 2.80 -5.07 -9.55
N GLN A 27 1.89 -5.95 -9.15
CA GLN A 27 0.47 -5.64 -9.25
C GLN A 27 0.18 -4.38 -8.45
N ARG A 28 -0.48 -3.41 -9.09
CA ARG A 28 -0.86 -2.15 -8.47
C ARG A 28 -2.10 -2.37 -7.56
N GLU A 29 -2.45 -1.36 -6.76
CA GLU A 29 -3.67 -1.31 -5.92
C GLU A 29 -3.82 -2.36 -4.80
N THR A 30 -2.97 -3.40 -4.71
CA THR A 30 -3.01 -4.35 -3.58
C THR A 30 -2.33 -3.71 -2.36
N PRO A 31 -3.08 -3.36 -1.31
CA PRO A 31 -2.51 -2.81 -0.09
C PRO A 31 -1.87 -3.93 0.74
N SER A 32 -0.88 -3.54 1.54
CA SER A 32 -0.25 -4.33 2.58
C SER A 32 -0.33 -3.53 3.89
N PHE A 33 -0.80 -4.15 4.96
CA PHE A 33 -0.98 -3.54 6.29
C PHE A 33 -0.68 -4.55 7.39
N GLY A 34 -0.26 -4.09 8.57
CA GLY A 34 0.00 -4.97 9.70
C GLY A 34 0.56 -4.28 10.94
N ALA A 35 0.54 -5.08 12.01
CA ALA A 35 0.62 -4.67 13.40
C ALA A 35 1.84 -5.25 14.14
N ASN A 36 2.67 -6.03 13.45
CA ASN A 36 3.93 -6.52 13.98
C ASN A 36 4.81 -6.85 12.77
N PRO A 37 6.12 -6.57 12.79
CA PRO A 37 6.97 -6.67 11.59
C PRO A 37 7.10 -8.08 10.98
N LEU A 38 6.63 -9.13 11.67
CA LEU A 38 6.70 -10.54 11.24
C LEU A 38 5.39 -11.13 10.67
N ASP A 39 4.24 -10.44 10.76
CA ASP A 39 2.93 -11.01 10.38
C ASP A 39 2.42 -10.58 8.99
N PHE A 40 3.26 -9.91 8.21
CA PHE A 40 2.83 -9.17 7.01
C PHE A 40 2.74 -9.97 5.71
N LEU A 41 2.48 -11.27 5.82
CA LEU A 41 2.01 -12.05 4.67
C LEU A 41 1.17 -13.22 5.16
N SER A 42 -0.11 -12.97 5.45
CA SER A 42 -1.07 -14.06 5.33
C SER A 42 -1.74 -13.95 3.99
N THR A 43 -1.36 -14.86 3.10
CA THR A 43 -2.13 -15.42 1.99
C THR A 43 -3.62 -15.69 2.31
N LYS A 44 -4.07 -15.59 3.57
CA LYS A 44 -5.49 -15.58 3.95
C LYS A 44 -6.22 -14.27 3.64
N LEU A 45 -5.53 -13.13 3.60
CA LEU A 45 -6.16 -11.83 3.35
C LEU A 45 -6.32 -11.54 1.85
N SER A 46 -5.49 -12.12 0.96
CA SER A 46 -5.57 -11.91 -0.50
C SER A 46 -6.99 -12.12 -1.07
N SER A 47 -7.77 -13.02 -0.47
CA SER A 47 -9.15 -13.35 -0.85
C SER A 47 -10.21 -12.41 -0.27
N VAL A 48 -9.92 -11.73 0.85
CA VAL A 48 -10.84 -10.80 1.52
C VAL A 48 -10.87 -9.45 0.79
N TRP A 49 -9.75 -9.02 0.19
CA TRP A 49 -9.62 -7.70 -0.46
C TRP A 49 -10.42 -7.52 -1.75
N MET A 50 -10.80 -8.61 -2.42
CA MET A 50 -11.70 -8.53 -3.58
C MET A 50 -13.18 -8.33 -3.18
N LEU A 51 -13.50 -8.42 -1.88
CA LEU A 51 -14.87 -8.45 -1.37
C LEU A 51 -15.19 -7.32 -0.37
N ALA A 52 -14.25 -6.42 -0.07
CA ALA A 52 -14.53 -5.30 0.83
C ALA A 52 -15.63 -4.40 0.23
N PRO A 53 -16.77 -4.19 0.90
CA PRO A 53 -17.81 -3.29 0.41
C PRO A 53 -17.28 -1.85 0.36
N VAL A 54 -17.79 -1.05 -0.59
CA VAL A 54 -17.56 0.41 -0.53
C VAL A 54 -18.20 0.89 0.77
N PRO A 55 -17.46 1.60 1.64
CA PRO A 55 -18.05 2.19 2.83
C PRO A 55 -19.25 3.07 2.47
N SER A 56 -20.23 3.18 3.37
CA SER A 56 -21.43 4.00 3.14
C SER A 56 -21.13 5.49 2.94
N GLU A 57 -19.92 5.94 3.29
CA GLU A 57 -19.46 7.32 3.14
C GLU A 57 -19.59 7.88 1.70
N GLU A 58 -19.64 7.04 0.66
CA GLU A 58 -19.86 7.51 -0.72
C GLU A 58 -21.15 8.34 -0.87
N LYS A 59 -22.17 8.09 -0.03
CA LYS A 59 -23.42 8.88 -0.05
C LYS A 59 -23.33 10.20 0.70
N GLU A 60 -22.35 10.37 1.59
CA GLU A 60 -22.23 11.53 2.47
C GLU A 60 -21.23 12.58 1.93
N LEU A 61 -20.35 12.20 1.01
CA LEU A 61 -19.38 13.11 0.41
C LEU A 61 -19.99 13.95 -0.72
N SER A 62 -19.72 15.26 -0.71
CA SER A 62 -20.20 16.19 -1.74
C SER A 62 -19.58 15.87 -3.11
N GLY A 63 -20.31 15.17 -3.97
CA GLY A 63 -19.82 14.69 -5.27
C GLY A 63 -19.81 13.16 -5.41
N GLY A 64 -20.16 12.41 -4.36
CA GLY A 64 -20.25 10.96 -4.38
C GLY A 64 -18.99 10.29 -4.93
N ARG A 65 -19.16 9.40 -5.91
CA ARG A 65 -18.06 8.66 -6.58
C ARG A 65 -16.91 9.56 -7.04
N SER A 66 -17.18 10.79 -7.46
CA SER A 66 -16.17 11.67 -8.07
C SER A 66 -15.48 12.60 -7.08
N HIS A 67 -15.74 12.48 -5.78
CA HIS A 67 -15.26 13.43 -4.77
C HIS A 67 -13.75 13.68 -4.80
N PHE A 68 -12.93 12.64 -5.06
CA PHE A 68 -11.47 12.74 -5.10
C PHE A 68 -10.87 12.79 -6.51
N VAL A 69 -11.69 12.86 -7.57
CA VAL A 69 -11.20 12.79 -8.95
C VAL A 69 -10.35 14.00 -9.31
N GLU A 70 -10.66 15.19 -8.79
CA GLU A 70 -9.90 16.39 -9.13
C GLU A 70 -8.46 16.38 -8.59
N SER A 71 -8.25 15.89 -7.36
CA SER A 71 -6.93 15.83 -6.73
C SER A 71 -6.19 14.55 -7.07
N CYS A 72 -6.85 13.39 -6.93
CA CYS A 72 -6.24 12.08 -7.01
C CYS A 72 -6.45 11.39 -8.38
N GLY A 73 -7.29 11.94 -9.25
CA GLY A 73 -7.57 11.39 -10.59
C GLY A 73 -8.39 10.10 -10.59
N LEU A 74 -8.92 9.68 -9.44
CA LEU A 74 -9.56 8.39 -9.27
C LEU A 74 -10.95 8.53 -8.60
N PRO A 75 -11.96 7.78 -9.06
CA PRO A 75 -13.24 7.73 -8.38
C PRO A 75 -13.16 6.84 -7.13
N ILE A 76 -14.07 7.07 -6.19
CA ILE A 76 -14.30 6.16 -5.07
C ILE A 76 -14.75 4.81 -5.62
N SER A 77 -14.02 3.76 -5.26
CA SER A 77 -14.25 2.39 -5.69
C SER A 77 -13.50 1.42 -4.78
N THR A 78 -14.06 0.21 -4.60
CA THR A 78 -13.41 -0.89 -3.86
C THR A 78 -12.08 -1.33 -4.47
N TYR A 79 -11.82 -0.95 -5.72
CA TYR A 79 -10.61 -1.31 -6.44
C TYR A 79 -9.36 -0.68 -5.82
N PHE A 80 -9.43 0.56 -5.35
CA PHE A 80 -8.27 1.36 -4.92
C PHE A 80 -7.93 1.19 -3.44
N SER A 81 -6.67 1.46 -3.10
CA SER A 81 -6.10 1.09 -1.79
C SER A 81 -6.70 1.85 -0.60
N ALA A 82 -7.12 3.12 -0.75
CA ALA A 82 -7.71 3.89 0.34
C ALA A 82 -8.95 3.22 0.94
N MET A 83 -9.86 2.72 0.09
CA MET A 83 -11.10 2.08 0.58
C MET A 83 -10.81 0.79 1.35
N LYS A 84 -9.79 0.05 0.93
CA LYS A 84 -9.33 -1.15 1.64
C LYS A 84 -8.72 -0.80 2.98
N LEU A 85 -7.93 0.28 3.04
CA LEU A 85 -7.33 0.76 4.28
C LEU A 85 -8.40 1.19 5.28
N LEU A 86 -9.43 1.92 4.84
CA LEU A 86 -10.55 2.30 5.70
C LEU A 86 -11.26 1.10 6.29
N TRP A 87 -11.57 0.12 5.45
CA TRP A 87 -12.20 -1.10 5.92
C TRP A 87 -11.36 -1.81 6.99
N LEU A 88 -10.03 -1.86 6.85
CA LEU A 88 -9.15 -2.42 7.87
C LEU A 88 -9.19 -1.63 9.18
N MET A 89 -9.13 -0.29 9.08
CA MET A 89 -9.17 0.61 10.23
C MET A 89 -10.47 0.46 11.02
N GLU A 90 -11.57 0.11 10.36
CA GLU A 90 -12.87 -0.07 10.98
C GLU A 90 -13.11 -1.50 11.49
N ASN A 91 -12.60 -2.51 10.80
CA ASN A 91 -13.02 -3.90 11.00
C ASN A 91 -11.95 -4.80 11.61
N VAL A 92 -10.68 -4.41 11.63
CA VAL A 92 -9.59 -5.26 12.11
C VAL A 92 -8.96 -4.66 13.37
N ASP A 93 -9.21 -5.27 14.53
CA ASP A 93 -8.75 -4.73 15.82
C ASP A 93 -7.23 -4.63 15.93
N ALA A 94 -6.49 -5.57 15.33
CA ALA A 94 -5.03 -5.49 15.27
C ALA A 94 -4.55 -4.23 14.52
N VAL A 95 -5.29 -3.79 13.49
CA VAL A 95 -4.96 -2.58 12.72
C VAL A 95 -5.22 -1.33 13.56
N LYS A 96 -6.36 -1.28 14.25
CA LYS A 96 -6.68 -0.18 15.18
C LYS A 96 -5.63 -0.04 16.27
N ASP A 97 -5.24 -1.15 16.89
CA ASP A 97 -4.22 -1.17 17.94
C ASP A 97 -2.86 -0.72 17.40
N ALA A 98 -2.49 -1.14 16.19
CA ALA A 98 -1.25 -0.73 15.54
C ALA A 98 -1.17 0.77 15.27
N ILE A 99 -2.26 1.35 14.76
CA ILE A 99 -2.35 2.79 14.52
C ILE A 99 -2.27 3.54 15.84
N LYS A 100 -3.05 3.09 16.85
CA LYS A 100 -3.06 3.71 18.18
C LYS A 100 -1.69 3.69 18.86
N LYS A 101 -0.92 2.61 18.69
CA LYS A 101 0.42 2.44 19.26
C LYS A 101 1.53 3.04 18.39
N GLY A 102 1.20 3.58 17.21
CA GLY A 102 2.15 4.30 16.35
C GLY A 102 3.18 3.42 15.64
N TYR A 103 2.89 2.13 15.44
CA TYR A 103 3.78 1.22 14.68
C TYR A 103 3.14 0.66 13.40
N ALA A 104 1.93 1.12 13.06
CA ALA A 104 1.29 0.78 11.81
C ALA A 104 2.10 1.32 10.61
N ILE A 105 2.32 0.46 9.62
CA ILE A 105 2.81 0.86 8.31
C ILE A 105 1.84 0.34 7.25
N PHE A 106 1.58 1.19 6.27
CA PHE A 106 0.79 0.90 5.10
C PHE A 106 1.66 1.06 3.85
N GLY A 107 1.38 0.27 2.82
CA GLY A 107 1.97 0.47 1.50
C GLY A 107 1.37 -0.47 0.48
N THR A 108 1.63 -0.21 -0.79
CA THR A 108 1.37 -1.17 -1.86
C THR A 108 2.46 -2.25 -1.87
N ILE A 109 2.36 -3.24 -2.76
CA ILE A 109 3.27 -4.40 -2.79
C ILE A 109 4.73 -3.99 -2.99
N ASP A 110 5.01 -2.94 -3.79
CA ASP A 110 6.35 -2.36 -3.94
C ASP A 110 6.92 -1.89 -2.59
N THR A 111 6.15 -1.11 -1.82
CA THR A 111 6.57 -0.67 -0.49
C THR A 111 6.89 -1.85 0.42
N TRP A 112 6.04 -2.87 0.40
CA TRP A 112 6.25 -4.07 1.20
C TRP A 112 7.52 -4.81 0.80
N LEU A 113 7.77 -5.00 -0.50
CA LEU A 113 8.97 -5.64 -1.01
C LEU A 113 10.22 -4.84 -0.61
N ILE A 114 10.20 -3.52 -0.83
CA ILE A 114 11.32 -2.64 -0.49
C ILE A 114 11.61 -2.72 1.01
N TRP A 115 10.59 -2.58 1.85
CA TRP A 115 10.73 -2.63 3.30
C TRP A 115 11.36 -3.96 3.77
N ASN A 116 10.91 -5.10 3.24
CA ASN A 116 11.48 -6.40 3.59
C ASN A 116 12.94 -6.55 3.14
N MET A 117 13.26 -6.14 1.91
CA MET A 117 14.61 -6.29 1.34
C MET A 117 15.64 -5.38 2.00
N THR A 118 15.21 -4.30 2.65
CA THR A 118 16.11 -3.24 3.16
C THR A 118 16.31 -3.27 4.66
N GLY A 119 15.80 -4.31 5.35
CA GLY A 119 16.04 -4.50 6.78
C GLY A 119 14.78 -4.79 7.59
N SER A 120 13.59 -4.64 7.00
CA SER A 120 12.33 -5.00 7.63
C SER A 120 12.19 -4.32 9.00
N VAL A 121 11.99 -5.11 10.05
CA VAL A 121 11.88 -4.70 11.46
C VAL A 121 13.12 -3.92 11.95
N ASN A 122 14.28 -4.13 11.29
CA ASN A 122 15.56 -3.54 11.64
C ASN A 122 15.85 -2.24 10.87
N GLY A 123 14.80 -1.49 10.48
CA GLY A 123 14.94 -0.20 9.79
C GLY A 123 14.75 -0.27 8.27
N GLY A 124 13.89 -1.16 7.80
CA GLY A 124 13.50 -1.22 6.39
C GLY A 124 12.96 0.11 5.87
N LEU A 125 13.30 0.43 4.62
CA LEU A 125 12.87 1.63 3.93
C LEU A 125 11.37 1.55 3.63
N HIS A 126 10.63 2.53 4.14
CA HIS A 126 9.20 2.68 3.93
C HIS A 126 8.94 3.72 2.84
N VAL A 127 9.00 3.26 1.59
CA VAL A 127 8.94 4.14 0.39
C VAL A 127 8.05 3.52 -0.69
N THR A 128 7.56 4.35 -1.61
CA THR A 128 6.83 3.95 -2.82
C THR A 128 7.20 4.91 -3.95
N ASP A 129 6.91 4.56 -5.19
CA ASP A 129 7.06 5.48 -6.31
C ASP A 129 5.73 6.19 -6.64
N VAL A 130 5.81 7.30 -7.38
CA VAL A 130 4.63 8.08 -7.78
C VAL A 130 3.63 7.28 -8.61
N THR A 131 4.07 6.26 -9.37
CA THR A 131 3.16 5.46 -10.18
C THR A 131 2.34 4.50 -9.33
N ASN A 132 2.89 3.86 -8.31
CA ASN A 132 2.12 3.06 -7.34
C ASN A 132 1.24 3.95 -6.46
N ALA A 133 1.77 5.06 -5.94
CA ALA A 133 1.03 5.96 -5.07
C ALA A 133 -0.18 6.62 -5.74
N SER A 134 -0.09 6.93 -7.03
CA SER A 134 -1.22 7.45 -7.84
C SER A 134 -2.44 6.52 -7.86
N ARG A 135 -2.28 5.27 -7.44
CA ARG A 135 -3.32 4.23 -7.47
C ARG A 135 -4.01 4.02 -6.12
N THR A 136 -3.69 4.84 -5.14
CA THR A 136 -4.18 4.69 -3.77
C THR A 136 -5.40 5.53 -3.44
N ILE A 137 -5.69 6.60 -4.19
CA ILE A 137 -6.56 7.74 -3.78
C ILE A 137 -5.95 8.53 -2.61
N LEU A 138 -4.65 8.39 -2.31
CA LEU A 138 -4.00 9.12 -1.21
C LEU A 138 -2.92 10.09 -1.69
N MET A 139 -2.66 10.15 -3.00
CA MET A 139 -1.67 11.04 -3.62
C MET A 139 -2.35 12.06 -4.51
N ASN A 140 -1.97 13.33 -4.36
CA ASN A 140 -2.37 14.41 -5.25
C ASN A 140 -1.53 14.37 -6.53
N LEU A 141 -2.18 14.29 -7.69
CA LEU A 141 -1.50 14.19 -8.98
C LEU A 141 -0.79 15.47 -9.42
N LYS A 142 -1.19 16.63 -8.88
CA LYS A 142 -0.57 17.93 -9.21
C LYS A 142 0.70 18.17 -8.38
N THR A 143 0.68 17.79 -7.10
CA THR A 143 1.80 18.03 -6.18
C THR A 143 2.74 16.84 -6.01
N LEU A 144 2.34 15.65 -6.48
CA LEU A 144 3.07 14.39 -6.30
C LEU A 144 3.41 14.12 -4.84
N SER A 145 2.48 14.46 -3.96
CA SER A 145 2.59 14.33 -2.51
C SER A 145 1.30 13.71 -1.96
N CYS A 146 1.35 13.23 -0.72
CA CYS A 146 0.13 12.77 -0.05
C CYS A 146 -0.92 13.89 -0.02
N ASP A 147 -2.17 13.58 -0.36
CA ASP A 147 -3.25 14.56 -0.43
C ASP A 147 -3.87 14.78 0.96
N GLU A 148 -3.42 15.83 1.66
CA GLU A 148 -3.86 16.14 3.02
C GLU A 148 -5.38 16.26 3.17
N TYR A 149 -6.04 16.82 2.16
CA TYR A 149 -7.50 16.92 2.13
C TYR A 149 -8.15 15.53 2.15
N THR A 150 -7.69 14.61 1.30
CA THR A 150 -8.19 13.24 1.26
C THR A 150 -7.89 12.50 2.56
N LEU A 151 -6.68 12.62 3.11
CA LEU A 151 -6.32 12.00 4.38
C LEU A 151 -7.23 12.46 5.53
N LYS A 152 -7.46 13.77 5.63
CA LYS A 152 -8.36 14.35 6.63
C LYS A 152 -9.79 13.88 6.44
N THR A 153 -10.27 13.84 5.19
CA THR A 153 -11.64 13.42 4.86
C THR A 153 -11.88 11.96 5.22
N LEU A 154 -10.87 11.10 4.99
CA LEU A 154 -10.92 9.68 5.25
C LEU A 154 -10.45 9.31 6.67
N GLY A 155 -9.98 10.27 7.47
CA GLY A 155 -9.44 10.02 8.82
C GLY A 155 -8.18 9.16 8.83
N ILE A 156 -7.41 9.14 7.73
CA ILE A 156 -6.19 8.33 7.59
C ILE A 156 -5.00 9.12 8.13
N PRO A 157 -4.24 8.59 9.11
CA PRO A 157 -3.03 9.23 9.60
C PRO A 157 -1.95 9.26 8.51
N ALA A 158 -1.25 10.38 8.34
CA ALA A 158 -0.20 10.48 7.31
C ALA A 158 1.03 9.64 7.66
N GLU A 159 1.26 9.39 8.95
CA GLU A 159 2.43 8.73 9.52
C GLU A 159 2.53 7.26 9.12
N ILE A 160 1.41 6.63 8.73
CA ILE A 160 1.40 5.23 8.29
C ILE A 160 1.74 5.09 6.81
N LEU A 161 1.82 6.19 6.04
CA LEU A 161 2.01 6.15 4.59
C LEU A 161 3.50 6.17 4.21
N PRO A 162 3.86 5.49 3.10
CA PRO A 162 5.24 5.47 2.64
C PRO A 162 5.66 6.84 2.12
N ARG A 163 6.95 7.13 2.21
CA ARG A 163 7.54 8.32 1.60
C ARG A 163 7.61 8.17 0.07
N LEU A 164 7.23 9.23 -0.64
CA LEU A 164 7.39 9.39 -2.10
C LEU A 164 8.82 9.80 -2.50
#